data_AF-A0A2N2T7T5-F1
#
_entry.id   AF-A0A2N2T7T5-F1
#
_cell.length_a   1.000
_cell.length_b   1.000
_cell.length_c   1.000
_cell.angle_alpha   90.00
_cell.angle_beta   90.00
_cell.angle_gamma   90.00
#
_symmetry.space_group_name_H-M   'P 1'
#
loop_
_entity.id
_entity.type
_entity.pdbx_description
1 polymer ?
#
loop_
_entity_poly.entity_id
_entity_poly.type
_entity_poly.pdbx_seq_one_letter_code
_entity_poly.pdbx_strand_id
1 'polypeptide(L)'
;LNAPVVAHISELNEVDATLVCVPLDAVMGVAKDLLQSRIPVVECARLHGEAFLAHKAEIHRAALHHKLPAVVGAGCDPGVFSLLRSHFALLAPGGHTETSRHSVPSLHHTLAATDIPGVRQALATESRSVEGRRQRYVYVELESSADVAAVTDAIVHDPLFLDEQTQVFPVHSLAALEAANHGVTFERRAAPGDPGHAAFLLEARYDEAWLAARMMLAAARALPFLQAGAYSLLDLPPGALWGEQRAAAEKEWI
;
A
#
# COMPACT_ATOMS: atom_id res chain seq x y z
N LEU A 1 7.60 -11.62 -19.88
CA LEU A 1 8.31 -12.56 -19.00
C LEU A 1 8.08 -13.96 -19.55
N ASN A 2 9.13 -14.67 -19.98
CA ASN A 2 9.04 -16.09 -20.31
C ASN A 2 9.24 -16.88 -19.02
N ALA A 3 8.16 -17.07 -18.26
CA ALA A 3 8.15 -17.91 -17.06
C ALA A 3 7.36 -19.21 -17.36
N PRO A 4 7.78 -20.37 -16.83
CA PRO A 4 7.04 -21.61 -16.99
C PRO A 4 5.67 -21.50 -16.32
N VAL A 5 4.63 -21.98 -17.01
CA VAL A 5 3.26 -22.08 -16.47
C VAL A 5 2.97 -23.56 -16.27
N VAL A 6 2.72 -23.95 -15.03
CA VAL A 6 2.54 -25.35 -14.61
C VAL A 6 1.22 -25.50 -13.85
N ALA A 7 0.70 -26.73 -13.78
CA ALA A 7 -0.52 -27.02 -13.04
C ALA A 7 -0.24 -27.31 -11.56
N HIS A 8 0.94 -27.81 -11.23
CA HIS A 8 1.33 -28.15 -9.88
C HIS A 8 2.76 -27.69 -9.54
N ILE A 9 2.97 -27.29 -8.28
CA ILE A 9 4.25 -26.74 -7.81
C ILE A 9 5.42 -27.72 -7.95
N SER A 10 5.14 -29.02 -7.91
CA SER A 10 6.16 -30.08 -8.06
C SER A 10 6.76 -30.16 -9.47
N GLU A 11 6.19 -29.48 -10.45
CA GLU A 11 6.74 -29.37 -11.80
C GLU A 11 7.85 -28.31 -11.89
N LEU A 12 8.00 -27.47 -10.86
CA LEU A 12 9.08 -26.50 -10.75
C LEU A 12 10.22 -27.06 -9.88
N ASN A 13 11.44 -26.74 -10.24
CA ASN A 13 12.63 -27.04 -9.44
C ASN A 13 13.03 -25.79 -8.65
N GLU A 14 13.58 -25.98 -7.45
CA GLU A 14 14.25 -24.92 -6.66
C GLU A 14 13.36 -23.71 -6.37
N VAL A 15 12.22 -23.93 -5.69
CA VAL A 15 11.33 -22.85 -5.26
C VAL A 15 11.71 -22.36 -3.86
N ASP A 16 12.33 -21.18 -3.77
CA ASP A 16 12.72 -20.56 -2.50
C ASP A 16 11.56 -19.88 -1.76
N ALA A 17 10.58 -19.39 -2.50
CA ALA A 17 9.43 -18.68 -1.96
C ALA A 17 8.22 -18.76 -2.90
N THR A 18 7.02 -18.67 -2.32
CA THR A 18 5.77 -18.58 -3.09
C THR A 18 5.00 -17.33 -2.76
N LEU A 19 4.44 -16.70 -3.79
CA LEU A 19 3.47 -15.61 -3.64
C LEU A 19 2.08 -16.19 -3.94
N VAL A 20 1.27 -16.35 -2.89
CA VAL A 20 -0.06 -16.95 -2.98
C VAL A 20 -1.07 -15.86 -3.34
N CYS A 21 -1.45 -15.82 -4.62
CA CYS A 21 -2.36 -14.83 -5.21
C CYS A 21 -3.72 -15.46 -5.58
N VAL A 22 -4.32 -16.22 -4.66
CA VAL A 22 -5.60 -16.91 -4.87
C VAL A 22 -6.75 -16.22 -4.13
N PRO A 23 -8.02 -16.49 -4.47
CA PRO A 23 -9.18 -15.99 -3.71
C PRO A 23 -9.15 -16.39 -2.22
N LEU A 24 -9.82 -15.58 -1.40
CA LEU A 24 -9.78 -15.69 0.07
C LEU A 24 -10.26 -17.05 0.61
N ASP A 25 -11.21 -17.68 -0.05
CA ASP A 25 -11.74 -19.00 0.30
C ASP A 25 -10.74 -20.14 0.01
N ALA A 26 -9.81 -19.95 -0.93
CA ALA A 26 -8.79 -20.94 -1.28
C ALA A 26 -7.47 -20.76 -0.52
N VAL A 27 -7.15 -19.55 -0.05
CA VAL A 27 -5.81 -19.19 0.46
C VAL A 27 -5.30 -20.10 1.59
N MET A 28 -6.18 -20.50 2.52
CA MET A 28 -5.81 -21.36 3.65
C MET A 28 -5.38 -22.77 3.18
N GLY A 29 -6.13 -23.35 2.24
CA GLY A 29 -5.82 -24.67 1.68
C GLY A 29 -4.49 -24.64 0.94
N VAL A 30 -4.35 -23.68 0.02
CA VAL A 30 -3.13 -23.50 -0.77
C VAL A 30 -1.90 -23.27 0.12
N ALA A 31 -2.00 -22.40 1.12
CA ALA A 31 -0.89 -22.14 2.05
C ALA A 31 -0.45 -23.41 2.79
N LYS A 32 -1.40 -24.23 3.26
CA LYS A 32 -1.09 -25.49 3.96
C LYS A 32 -0.44 -26.51 3.03
N ASP A 33 -0.94 -26.67 1.81
CA ASP A 33 -0.40 -27.62 0.82
C ASP A 33 1.05 -27.26 0.43
N LEU A 34 1.34 -25.95 0.29
CA LEU A 34 2.68 -25.44 0.02
C LEU A 34 3.64 -25.67 1.19
N LEU A 35 3.20 -25.37 2.42
CA LEU A 35 3.99 -25.64 3.62
C LEU A 35 4.26 -27.13 3.80
N GLN A 36 3.27 -28.00 3.53
CA GLN A 36 3.44 -29.45 3.54
C GLN A 36 4.47 -29.91 2.51
N SER A 37 4.50 -29.25 1.34
CA SER A 37 5.47 -29.48 0.27
C SER A 37 6.86 -28.88 0.55
N ARG A 38 7.07 -28.35 1.76
CA ARG A 38 8.32 -27.72 2.22
C ARG A 38 8.69 -26.41 1.55
N ILE A 39 7.70 -25.62 1.16
CA ILE A 39 7.90 -24.35 0.47
C ILE A 39 7.42 -23.19 1.35
N PRO A 40 8.24 -22.16 1.60
CA PRO A 40 7.83 -20.96 2.31
C PRO A 40 6.72 -20.18 1.59
N VAL A 41 5.84 -19.58 2.37
CA VAL A 41 4.61 -18.92 1.86
C VAL A 41 4.62 -17.43 2.14
N VAL A 42 4.21 -16.64 1.15
CA VAL A 42 3.77 -15.25 1.34
C VAL A 42 2.37 -15.12 0.76
N GLU A 43 1.44 -14.61 1.56
CA GLU A 43 0.04 -14.42 1.15
C GLU A 43 -0.45 -13.00 1.51
N CYS A 44 -1.48 -12.51 0.83
CA CYS A 44 -2.00 -11.14 0.97
C CYS A 44 -3.52 -11.05 1.25
N ALA A 45 -4.08 -12.07 1.92
CA ALA A 45 -5.48 -12.17 2.28
C ALA A 45 -5.96 -10.91 3.03
N ARG A 46 -7.07 -10.36 2.56
CA ARG A 46 -7.70 -9.17 3.11
C ARG A 46 -8.59 -9.48 4.31
N LEU A 47 -7.97 -9.93 5.39
CA LEU A 47 -8.61 -10.18 6.67
C LEU A 47 -8.19 -9.12 7.70
N HIS A 48 -9.11 -8.76 8.60
CA HIS A 48 -8.84 -7.81 9.68
C HIS A 48 -9.35 -8.32 11.02
N GLY A 49 -8.85 -7.75 12.12
CA GLY A 49 -9.28 -8.07 13.48
C GLY A 49 -9.15 -9.55 13.82
N GLU A 50 -10.15 -10.10 14.51
CA GLU A 50 -10.16 -11.50 14.95
C GLU A 50 -10.04 -12.50 13.79
N ALA A 51 -10.62 -12.20 12.63
CA ALA A 51 -10.51 -13.06 11.45
C ALA A 51 -9.06 -13.18 10.97
N PHE A 52 -8.31 -12.07 10.98
CA PHE A 52 -6.89 -12.07 10.68
C PHE A 52 -6.08 -12.85 11.72
N LEU A 53 -6.36 -12.66 13.00
CA LEU A 53 -5.66 -13.37 14.08
C LEU A 53 -5.88 -14.88 14.02
N ALA A 54 -7.12 -15.32 13.77
CA ALA A 54 -7.44 -16.73 13.58
C ALA A 54 -6.73 -17.32 12.36
N HIS A 55 -6.73 -16.58 11.24
CA HIS A 55 -6.03 -16.99 10.02
C HIS A 55 -4.52 -17.14 10.23
N LYS A 56 -3.87 -16.12 10.82
CA LYS A 56 -2.44 -16.14 11.17
C LYS A 56 -2.12 -17.31 12.12
N ALA A 57 -2.94 -17.54 13.14
CA ALA A 57 -2.71 -18.62 14.11
C ALA A 57 -2.77 -20.01 13.46
N GLU A 58 -3.69 -20.22 12.52
CA GLU A 58 -3.81 -21.49 11.82
C GLU A 58 -2.63 -21.73 10.87
N ILE A 59 -2.23 -20.73 10.10
CA ILE A 59 -1.02 -20.81 9.27
C ILE A 59 0.22 -20.99 10.15
N HIS A 60 0.29 -20.32 11.31
CA HIS A 60 1.40 -20.46 12.25
C HIS A 60 1.57 -21.91 12.70
N ARG A 61 0.48 -22.61 13.04
CA ARG A 61 0.53 -24.04 13.42
C ARG A 61 1.07 -24.91 12.29
N ALA A 62 0.60 -24.70 11.05
CA ALA A 62 1.08 -25.44 9.89
C ALA A 62 2.57 -25.16 9.61
N ALA A 63 2.97 -23.88 9.66
CA ALA A 63 4.33 -23.42 9.44
C ALA A 63 5.31 -24.00 10.48
N LEU A 64 4.92 -24.04 11.76
CA LEU A 64 5.69 -24.70 12.82
C LEU A 64 5.81 -26.22 12.59
N HIS A 65 4.71 -26.88 12.22
CA HIS A 65 4.69 -28.33 11.99
C HIS A 65 5.65 -28.72 10.85
N HIS A 66 5.67 -27.95 9.76
CA HIS A 66 6.53 -28.20 8.61
C HIS A 66 7.90 -27.50 8.68
N LYS A 67 8.17 -26.76 9.76
CA LYS A 67 9.43 -26.06 10.04
C LYS A 67 9.81 -25.03 8.97
N LEU A 68 8.84 -24.23 8.53
CA LEU A 68 9.01 -23.20 7.50
C LEU A 68 8.47 -21.86 7.97
N PRO A 69 9.01 -20.75 7.47
CA PRO A 69 8.40 -19.44 7.66
C PRO A 69 7.23 -19.22 6.68
N ALA A 70 6.27 -18.43 7.12
CA ALA A 70 5.20 -17.89 6.30
C ALA A 70 4.99 -16.40 6.63
N VAL A 71 4.69 -15.57 5.64
CA VAL A 71 4.26 -14.19 5.83
C VAL A 71 2.80 -14.03 5.41
N VAL A 72 1.97 -13.52 6.30
CA VAL A 72 0.52 -13.41 6.16
C VAL A 72 0.07 -11.95 6.07
N GLY A 73 -0.97 -11.68 5.28
CA GLY A 73 -1.50 -10.33 5.05
C GLY A 73 -0.44 -9.35 4.49
N ALA A 74 0.46 -9.82 3.63
CA ALA A 74 1.54 -9.03 3.04
C ALA A 74 1.08 -8.17 1.85
N GLY A 75 -0.07 -7.50 1.97
CA GLY A 75 -0.68 -6.70 0.91
C GLY A 75 -0.63 -5.18 1.15
N CYS A 76 -1.68 -4.50 0.69
CA CYS A 76 -1.91 -3.07 0.93
C CYS A 76 -2.47 -2.84 2.34
N ASP A 77 -3.65 -3.42 2.61
CA ASP A 77 -4.39 -3.35 3.87
C ASP A 77 -5.21 -4.65 4.08
N PRO A 78 -4.81 -5.56 4.98
CA PRO A 78 -3.64 -5.49 5.86
C PRO A 78 -2.32 -5.50 5.06
N GLY A 79 -1.28 -4.93 5.66
CA GLY A 79 0.05 -4.82 5.06
C GLY A 79 0.70 -3.47 5.29
N VAL A 80 1.18 -2.80 4.24
CA VAL A 80 1.92 -1.53 4.38
C VAL A 80 1.12 -0.45 5.12
N PHE A 81 -0.19 -0.37 4.88
CA PHE A 81 -1.03 0.60 5.58
C PHE A 81 -1.33 0.22 7.02
N SER A 82 -1.21 -1.07 7.38
CA SER A 82 -1.23 -1.49 8.78
C SER A 82 0.05 -1.04 9.49
N LEU A 83 1.21 -1.14 8.83
CA LEU A 83 2.48 -0.64 9.36
C LEU A 83 2.43 0.87 9.58
N LEU A 84 2.00 1.64 8.58
CA LEU A 84 1.93 3.10 8.69
C LEU A 84 0.96 3.55 9.79
N ARG A 85 -0.23 2.93 9.88
CA ARG A 85 -1.16 3.19 10.99
C ARG A 85 -0.55 2.84 12.35
N SER A 86 0.19 1.75 12.44
CA SER A 86 0.90 1.38 13.68
C SER A 86 1.95 2.42 14.07
N HIS A 87 2.74 2.92 13.12
CA HIS A 87 3.74 3.96 13.39
C HIS A 87 3.08 5.28 13.83
N PHE A 88 2.00 5.69 13.17
CA PHE A 88 1.23 6.87 13.58
C PHE A 88 0.67 6.70 15.00
N ALA A 89 0.16 5.51 15.34
CA ALA A 89 -0.33 5.22 16.69
C ALA A 89 0.78 5.28 17.75
N LEU A 90 2.01 4.90 17.43
CA LEU A 90 3.18 5.02 18.31
C LEU A 90 3.60 6.48 18.51
N LEU A 91 3.51 7.31 17.47
CA LEU A 91 3.89 8.73 17.52
C LEU A 91 2.89 9.59 18.29
N ALA A 92 1.61 9.21 18.31
CA ALA A 92 0.56 9.88 19.09
C ALA A 92 -0.27 8.86 19.87
N PRO A 93 0.25 8.28 20.98
CA PRO A 93 -0.48 7.30 21.79
C PRO A 93 -1.80 7.86 22.35
N GLY A 94 -2.83 7.03 22.49
CA GLY A 94 -4.14 7.45 23.00
C GLY A 94 -4.95 8.39 22.09
N GLY A 95 -4.36 8.83 20.97
CA GLY A 95 -5.01 9.62 19.94
C GLY A 95 -6.11 8.90 19.15
N HIS A 96 -6.77 9.63 18.27
CA HIS A 96 -7.82 9.15 17.38
C HIS A 96 -7.29 8.97 15.95
N THR A 97 -7.72 7.91 15.26
CA THR A 97 -7.37 7.66 13.85
C THR A 97 -8.62 7.61 13.01
N GLU A 98 -8.68 8.46 11.99
CA GLU A 98 -9.70 8.42 10.94
C GLU A 98 -9.10 7.79 9.69
N THR A 99 -9.89 6.94 9.03
CA THR A 99 -9.50 6.30 7.77
C THR A 99 -10.62 6.50 6.76
N SER A 100 -10.34 7.22 5.69
CA SER A 100 -11.23 7.29 4.53
C SER A 100 -10.62 6.49 3.38
N ARG A 101 -11.43 5.66 2.72
CA ARG A 101 -11.04 4.93 1.51
C ARG A 101 -11.48 5.66 0.23
N HIS A 102 -12.06 6.85 0.35
CA HIS A 102 -12.62 7.60 -0.77
C HIS A 102 -12.14 9.06 -0.67
N SER A 103 -11.46 9.54 -1.71
CA SER A 103 -11.16 10.95 -1.87
C SER A 103 -12.37 11.60 -2.54
N VAL A 104 -13.04 12.56 -1.88
CA VAL A 104 -14.20 13.24 -2.49
C VAL A 104 -13.69 14.17 -3.59
N PRO A 105 -14.14 14.00 -4.86
CA PRO A 105 -13.75 14.89 -5.94
C PRO A 105 -14.22 16.32 -5.68
N SER A 106 -13.33 17.28 -5.88
CA SER A 106 -13.73 18.68 -6.02
C SER A 106 -14.12 18.91 -7.48
N LEU A 107 -15.44 18.88 -7.76
CA LEU A 107 -15.97 18.92 -9.12
C LEU A 107 -15.49 20.16 -9.91
N HIS A 108 -15.45 21.33 -9.27
CA HIS A 108 -15.04 22.58 -9.91
C HIS A 108 -13.55 22.57 -10.31
N HIS A 109 -12.66 22.10 -9.43
CA HIS A 109 -11.24 21.99 -9.72
C HIS A 109 -10.94 20.85 -10.71
N THR A 110 -11.75 19.79 -10.67
CA THR A 110 -11.63 18.68 -11.63
C THR A 110 -11.90 19.18 -13.04
N LEU A 111 -12.96 19.96 -13.23
CA LEU A 111 -13.27 20.58 -14.52
C LEU A 111 -12.16 21.54 -14.97
N ALA A 112 -11.72 22.44 -14.08
CA ALA A 112 -10.67 23.41 -14.39
C ALA A 112 -9.35 22.75 -14.82
N ALA A 113 -8.92 21.70 -14.11
CA ALA A 113 -7.73 20.95 -14.48
C ALA A 113 -7.91 20.16 -15.79
N THR A 114 -9.13 19.69 -16.09
CA THR A 114 -9.43 19.00 -17.36
C THR A 114 -9.36 19.95 -18.55
N ASP A 115 -9.70 21.23 -18.36
CA ASP A 115 -9.68 22.24 -19.42
C ASP A 115 -8.26 22.74 -19.77
N ILE A 116 -7.23 22.33 -19.02
CA ILE A 116 -5.84 22.70 -19.30
C ILE A 116 -5.33 21.99 -20.56
N PRO A 117 -4.73 22.72 -21.54
CA PRO A 117 -4.19 22.11 -22.75
C PRO A 117 -3.18 20.99 -22.46
N GLY A 118 -3.39 19.83 -23.08
CA GLY A 118 -2.56 18.64 -22.90
C GLY A 118 -3.06 17.69 -21.81
N VAL A 119 -4.09 18.06 -21.06
CA VAL A 119 -4.81 17.16 -20.15
C VAL A 119 -5.94 16.47 -20.91
N ARG A 120 -5.96 15.14 -20.90
CA ARG A 120 -7.04 14.33 -21.45
C ARG A 120 -8.21 14.23 -20.49
N GLN A 121 -7.90 13.97 -19.22
CA GLN A 121 -8.83 13.90 -18.10
C GLN A 121 -8.10 14.37 -16.84
N ALA A 122 -8.83 14.97 -15.90
CA ALA A 122 -8.31 15.27 -14.57
C ALA A 122 -9.23 14.75 -13.46
N LEU A 123 -8.67 14.64 -12.26
CA LEU A 123 -9.41 14.43 -11.00
C LEU A 123 -8.75 15.26 -9.91
N ALA A 124 -9.44 16.26 -9.38
CA ALA A 124 -8.97 17.09 -8.29
C ALA A 124 -9.64 16.70 -6.98
N THR A 125 -8.89 16.65 -5.88
CA THR A 125 -9.42 16.46 -4.53
C THR A 125 -8.87 17.48 -3.56
N GLU A 126 -9.64 17.73 -2.53
CA GLU A 126 -9.29 18.66 -1.46
C GLU A 126 -9.17 17.90 -0.15
N SER A 127 -8.06 18.11 0.56
CA SER A 127 -7.92 17.72 1.96
C SER A 127 -7.62 18.95 2.81
N ARG A 128 -7.96 18.90 4.09
CA ARG A 128 -7.66 19.98 5.03
C ARG A 128 -6.47 19.56 5.87
N SER A 129 -5.45 20.40 5.91
CA SER A 129 -4.35 20.26 6.85
C SER A 129 -4.80 20.64 8.27
N VAL A 130 -3.99 20.24 9.24
CA VAL A 130 -4.19 20.46 10.68
C VAL A 130 -4.27 21.96 11.04
N GLU A 131 -3.62 22.82 10.25
CA GLU A 131 -3.62 24.29 10.40
C GLU A 131 -4.86 24.94 9.75
N GLY A 132 -5.78 24.14 9.20
CA GLY A 132 -6.96 24.60 8.47
C GLY A 132 -6.69 25.04 7.03
N ARG A 133 -5.44 24.92 6.55
CA ARG A 133 -5.05 25.22 5.16
C ARG A 133 -5.53 24.09 4.26
N ARG A 134 -6.08 24.39 3.09
CA ARG A 134 -6.52 23.32 2.18
C ARG A 134 -5.33 22.92 1.32
N GLN A 135 -5.23 21.63 1.06
CA GLN A 135 -4.27 21.06 0.14
C GLN A 135 -5.06 20.46 -1.02
N ARG A 136 -4.66 20.77 -2.25
CA ARG A 136 -5.24 20.20 -3.46
C ARG A 136 -4.31 19.19 -4.08
N TYR A 137 -4.87 18.05 -4.45
CA TYR A 137 -4.19 17.02 -5.22
C TYR A 137 -4.91 16.85 -6.54
N VAL A 138 -4.20 17.07 -7.64
CA VAL A 138 -4.74 17.05 -9.00
C VAL A 138 -4.07 15.94 -9.78
N TYR A 139 -4.86 14.98 -10.26
CA TYR A 139 -4.38 13.82 -11.00
C TYR A 139 -4.73 14.04 -12.45
N VAL A 140 -3.75 13.92 -13.34
CA VAL A 140 -3.93 14.24 -14.76
C VAL A 140 -3.56 13.03 -15.61
N GLU A 141 -4.51 12.56 -16.41
CA GLU A 141 -4.20 11.71 -17.55
C GLU A 141 -3.82 12.63 -18.71
N LEU A 142 -2.60 12.48 -19.22
CA LEU A 142 -2.05 13.38 -20.22
C LEU A 142 -2.27 12.86 -21.64
N GLU A 143 -2.38 13.78 -22.59
CA GLU A 143 -2.28 13.45 -24.00
C GLU A 143 -0.87 12.98 -24.35
N SER A 144 -0.75 12.13 -25.37
CA SER A 144 0.50 11.43 -25.72
C SER A 144 1.70 12.34 -26.03
N SER A 145 1.45 13.61 -26.33
CA SER A 145 2.46 14.63 -26.65
C SER A 145 2.56 15.75 -25.61
N ALA A 146 1.87 15.65 -24.47
CA ALA A 146 1.84 16.71 -23.48
C ALA A 146 3.07 16.66 -22.55
N ASP A 147 3.58 17.85 -22.18
CA ASP A 147 4.66 17.99 -21.22
C ASP A 147 4.09 18.13 -19.80
N VAL A 148 4.48 17.20 -18.92
CA VAL A 148 4.06 17.16 -17.50
C VAL A 148 4.43 18.46 -16.78
N ALA A 149 5.60 19.04 -17.07
CA ALA A 149 6.07 20.23 -16.37
C ALA A 149 5.22 21.46 -16.75
N ALA A 150 4.96 21.63 -18.05
CA ALA A 150 4.09 22.69 -18.56
C ALA A 150 2.64 22.57 -18.03
N VAL A 151 2.09 21.35 -18.00
CA VAL A 151 0.74 21.10 -17.45
C VAL A 151 0.70 21.38 -15.95
N THR A 152 1.72 20.96 -15.20
CA THR A 152 1.82 21.22 -13.76
C THR A 152 1.87 22.72 -13.48
N ASP A 153 2.68 23.45 -14.23
CA ASP A 153 2.83 24.90 -14.11
C ASP A 153 1.51 25.63 -14.42
N ALA A 154 0.83 25.22 -15.50
CA ALA A 154 -0.47 25.78 -15.89
C ALA A 154 -1.54 25.56 -14.81
N ILE A 155 -1.60 24.37 -14.20
CA ILE A 155 -2.57 24.05 -13.14
C ILE A 155 -2.27 24.86 -11.87
N VAL A 156 -1.01 24.94 -11.44
CA VAL A 156 -0.64 25.65 -10.20
C VAL A 156 -0.87 27.15 -10.30
N HIS A 157 -0.77 27.73 -11.50
CA HIS A 157 -0.98 29.16 -11.74
C HIS A 157 -2.40 29.52 -12.22
N ASP A 158 -3.28 28.54 -12.41
CA ASP A 158 -4.68 28.81 -12.75
C ASP A 158 -5.38 29.51 -11.56
N PRO A 159 -6.21 30.55 -11.81
CA PRO A 159 -6.87 31.31 -10.75
C PRO A 159 -7.67 30.49 -9.74
N LEU A 160 -8.18 29.32 -10.13
CA LEU A 160 -8.91 28.41 -9.23
C LEU A 160 -7.99 27.64 -8.28
N PHE A 161 -6.69 27.64 -8.53
CA PHE A 161 -5.70 26.90 -7.73
C PHE A 161 -4.78 27.79 -6.88
N LEU A 162 -4.80 29.11 -7.09
CA LEU A 162 -3.89 30.08 -6.45
C LEU A 162 -4.03 30.23 -4.93
N ASP A 163 -5.22 29.94 -4.40
CA ASP A 163 -5.58 30.12 -2.99
C ASP A 163 -5.06 29.00 -2.08
N GLU A 164 -4.63 27.87 -2.64
CA GLU A 164 -4.26 26.68 -1.86
C GLU A 164 -3.03 25.97 -2.44
N GLN A 165 -2.34 25.19 -1.61
CA GLN A 165 -1.18 24.45 -2.07
C GLN A 165 -1.62 23.28 -2.96
N THR A 166 -1.29 23.35 -4.25
CA THR A 166 -1.70 22.37 -5.27
C THR A 166 -0.53 21.47 -5.67
N GLN A 167 -0.74 20.15 -5.64
CA GLN A 167 0.20 19.15 -6.14
C GLN A 167 -0.40 18.40 -7.33
N VAL A 168 0.37 18.24 -8.40
CA VAL A 168 -0.08 17.64 -9.66
C VAL A 168 0.61 16.29 -9.88
N PHE A 169 -0.16 15.25 -10.20
CA PHE A 169 0.29 13.87 -10.38
C PHE A 169 -0.12 13.35 -11.75
N PRO A 170 0.82 13.08 -12.67
CA PRO A 170 0.49 12.40 -13.91
C PRO A 170 0.14 10.93 -13.66
N VAL A 171 -0.92 10.43 -14.30
CA VAL A 171 -1.38 9.04 -14.20
C VAL A 171 -1.62 8.43 -15.58
N HIS A 172 -1.53 7.09 -15.66
CA HIS A 172 -1.72 6.37 -16.92
C HIS A 172 -3.18 6.26 -17.35
N SER A 173 -4.11 6.13 -16.40
CA SER A 173 -5.55 6.09 -16.67
C SER A 173 -6.33 6.58 -15.46
N LEU A 174 -7.13 7.63 -15.65
CA LEU A 174 -8.05 8.09 -14.60
C LEU A 174 -9.25 7.17 -14.47
N ALA A 175 -9.79 6.65 -15.56
CA ALA A 175 -10.85 5.66 -15.52
C ALA A 175 -10.46 4.43 -14.70
N ALA A 176 -9.20 3.95 -14.81
CA ALA A 176 -8.70 2.88 -13.96
C ALA A 176 -8.60 3.30 -12.49
N LEU A 177 -8.17 4.54 -12.21
CA LEU A 177 -8.07 5.09 -10.86
C LEU A 177 -9.45 5.29 -10.19
N GLU A 178 -10.44 5.76 -10.96
CA GLU A 178 -11.82 6.00 -10.51
C GLU A 178 -12.63 4.71 -10.40
N ALA A 179 -12.49 3.78 -11.35
CA ALA A 179 -13.09 2.45 -11.27
C ALA A 179 -12.51 1.63 -10.11
N ALA A 180 -11.24 1.88 -9.77
CA ALA A 180 -10.59 1.36 -8.58
C ALA A 180 -11.10 2.03 -7.29
N ASN A 181 -11.36 3.34 -7.27
CA ASN A 181 -11.62 4.11 -6.06
C ASN A 181 -10.63 3.74 -4.91
N HIS A 182 -9.37 3.51 -5.26
CA HIS A 182 -8.31 3.05 -4.35
C HIS A 182 -7.44 4.23 -3.92
N GLY A 183 -8.06 5.13 -3.15
CA GLY A 183 -7.37 6.13 -2.36
C GLY A 183 -7.45 5.75 -0.88
N VAL A 184 -6.45 6.14 -0.09
CA VAL A 184 -6.58 6.09 1.36
C VAL A 184 -6.07 7.37 1.99
N THR A 185 -6.85 7.89 2.92
CA THR A 185 -6.45 8.96 3.82
C THR A 185 -6.43 8.40 5.24
N PHE A 186 -5.28 8.47 5.91
CA PHE A 186 -5.14 8.24 7.34
C PHE A 186 -4.84 9.55 8.03
N GLU A 187 -5.68 9.92 8.97
CA GLU A 187 -5.39 11.04 9.87
C GLU A 187 -5.28 10.50 11.29
N ARG A 188 -4.14 10.74 11.95
CA ARG A 188 -3.93 10.47 13.36
C ARG A 188 -3.84 11.79 14.09
N ARG A 189 -4.70 12.02 15.08
CA ARG A 189 -4.66 13.19 15.97
C ARG A 189 -4.34 12.74 17.39
N ALA A 190 -3.48 13.47 18.08
CA ALA A 190 -3.17 13.25 19.50
C ALA A 190 -4.43 13.32 20.37
N ALA A 191 -4.33 12.74 21.58
CA ALA A 191 -5.43 12.77 22.53
C ALA A 191 -5.73 14.21 22.99
N PRO A 192 -6.99 14.54 23.32
CA PRO A 192 -7.31 15.83 23.94
C PRO A 192 -6.47 16.05 25.20
N GLY A 193 -5.77 17.20 25.28
CA GLY A 193 -4.89 17.53 26.39
C GLY A 193 -3.43 17.06 26.25
N ASP A 194 -3.08 16.41 25.13
CA ASP A 194 -1.68 16.16 24.78
C ASP A 194 -0.96 17.50 24.48
N PRO A 195 0.13 17.83 25.18
CA PRO A 195 0.82 19.12 24.99
C PRO A 195 1.48 19.26 23.61
N GLY A 196 1.82 18.14 22.96
CA GLY A 196 2.47 18.11 21.65
C GLY A 196 1.53 18.42 20.49
N HIS A 197 0.21 18.30 20.67
CA HIS A 197 -0.81 18.56 19.64
C HIS A 197 -0.48 17.87 18.28
N ALA A 198 0.15 16.70 18.34
CA ALA A 198 0.64 16.03 17.15
C ALA A 198 -0.51 15.57 16.25
N ALA A 199 -0.36 15.82 14.95
CA ALA A 199 -1.28 15.32 13.96
C ALA A 199 -0.52 14.88 12.70
N PHE A 200 -0.84 13.68 12.23
CA PHE A 200 -0.17 13.03 11.11
C PHE A 200 -1.19 12.67 10.05
N LEU A 201 -0.88 13.01 8.80
CA LEU A 201 -1.71 12.74 7.63
C LEU A 201 -0.92 11.90 6.64
N LEU A 202 -1.51 10.79 6.20
CA LEU A 202 -1.07 10.06 5.02
C LEU A 202 -2.21 10.11 4.01
N GLU A 203 -1.95 10.65 2.82
CA GLU A 203 -2.81 10.50 1.66
C GLU A 203 -2.07 9.70 0.60
N ALA A 204 -2.68 8.65 0.10
CA ALA A 204 -2.10 7.81 -0.93
C ALA A 204 -3.14 7.44 -1.97
N ARG A 205 -2.70 7.42 -3.24
CA ARG A 205 -3.43 6.83 -4.36
C ARG A 205 -2.52 5.83 -5.04
N TYR A 206 -3.06 4.65 -5.33
CA TYR A 206 -2.23 3.53 -5.72
C TYR A 206 -3.04 2.52 -6.52
N ASP A 207 -2.32 1.75 -7.34
CA ASP A 207 -2.83 0.49 -7.88
C ASP A 207 -2.74 -0.58 -6.79
N GLU A 208 -3.87 -1.13 -6.38
CA GLU A 208 -3.95 -2.10 -5.29
C GLU A 208 -3.18 -3.39 -5.61
N ALA A 209 -3.30 -3.91 -6.82
CA ALA A 209 -2.63 -5.15 -7.21
C ALA A 209 -1.12 -4.96 -7.28
N TRP A 210 -0.67 -3.82 -7.83
CA TRP A 210 0.74 -3.49 -7.91
C TRP A 210 1.37 -3.28 -6.53
N LEU A 211 0.71 -2.52 -5.65
CA LEU A 211 1.23 -2.28 -4.31
C LEU A 211 1.24 -3.57 -3.48
N ALA A 212 0.19 -4.39 -3.58
CA ALA A 212 0.16 -5.70 -2.92
C ALA A 212 1.30 -6.60 -3.43
N ALA A 213 1.48 -6.72 -4.74
CA ALA A 213 2.58 -7.51 -5.32
C ALA A 213 3.96 -7.02 -4.85
N ARG A 214 4.17 -5.70 -4.75
CA ARG A 214 5.42 -5.15 -4.21
C ARG A 214 5.65 -5.53 -2.75
N MET A 215 4.61 -5.47 -1.93
CA MET A 215 4.72 -5.84 -0.51
C MET A 215 4.91 -7.34 -0.32
N MET A 216 4.27 -8.16 -1.15
CA MET A 216 4.50 -9.61 -1.17
C MET A 216 5.95 -9.95 -1.56
N LEU A 217 6.52 -9.26 -2.55
CA LEU A 217 7.93 -9.42 -2.93
C LEU A 217 8.88 -8.99 -1.80
N ALA A 218 8.58 -7.88 -1.11
CA ALA A 218 9.37 -7.43 0.03
C ALA A 218 9.29 -8.43 1.20
N ALA A 219 8.12 -8.97 1.48
CA ALA A 219 7.94 -10.04 2.45
C ALA A 219 8.71 -11.32 2.07
N ALA A 220 8.71 -11.69 0.79
CA ALA A 220 9.45 -12.86 0.31
C ALA A 220 10.96 -12.72 0.56
N ARG A 221 11.52 -11.51 0.40
CA ARG A 221 12.94 -11.23 0.73
C ARG A 221 13.26 -11.41 2.21
N ALA A 222 12.27 -11.29 3.09
CA ALA A 222 12.46 -11.49 4.52
C ALA A 222 12.52 -12.97 4.91
N LEU A 223 11.89 -13.87 4.14
CA LEU A 223 11.74 -15.30 4.49
C LEU A 223 13.04 -16.00 4.91
N PRO A 224 14.20 -15.82 4.24
CA PRO A 224 15.44 -16.51 4.63
C PRO A 224 15.94 -16.14 6.03
N PHE A 225 15.49 -15.01 6.58
CA PHE A 225 15.89 -14.51 7.90
C PHE A 225 14.90 -14.91 9.01
N LEU A 226 13.82 -15.60 8.67
CA LEU A 226 12.75 -15.96 9.61
C LEU A 226 12.91 -17.40 10.11
N GLN A 227 12.53 -17.59 11.36
CA GLN A 227 12.36 -18.93 11.93
C GLN A 227 11.01 -19.52 11.48
N ALA A 228 10.80 -20.81 11.75
CA ALA A 228 9.52 -21.43 11.48
C ALA A 228 8.37 -20.73 12.21
N GLY A 229 7.30 -20.42 11.50
CA GLY A 229 6.16 -19.68 12.05
C GLY A 229 5.49 -18.76 11.03
N ALA A 230 4.42 -18.09 11.43
CA ALA A 230 3.69 -17.16 10.57
C ALA A 230 3.82 -15.74 11.11
N TYR A 231 4.16 -14.81 10.22
CA TYR A 231 4.49 -13.43 10.53
C TYR A 231 3.59 -12.51 9.71
N SER A 232 3.01 -11.49 10.30
CA SER A 232 2.50 -10.34 9.56
C SER A 232 3.65 -9.39 9.26
N LEU A 233 3.44 -8.40 8.38
CA LEU A 233 4.46 -7.36 8.17
C LEU A 233 4.85 -6.63 9.46
N LEU A 234 3.93 -6.53 10.44
CA LEU A 234 4.19 -5.90 11.74
C LEU A 234 5.20 -6.70 12.59
N ASP A 235 5.28 -8.01 12.39
CA ASP A 235 6.22 -8.86 13.12
C ASP A 235 7.63 -8.83 12.49
N LEU A 236 7.79 -8.24 11.31
CA LEU A 236 9.04 -8.22 10.56
C LEU A 236 9.86 -6.96 10.89
N PRO A 237 11.17 -7.08 11.16
CA PRO A 237 12.05 -5.92 11.22
C PRO A 237 12.03 -5.16 9.88
N PRO A 238 11.93 -3.81 9.86
CA PRO A 238 11.87 -3.06 8.61
C PRO A 238 13.03 -3.35 7.65
N GLY A 239 14.25 -3.55 8.19
CA GLY A 239 15.43 -3.90 7.40
C GLY A 239 15.31 -5.26 6.68
N ALA A 240 14.53 -6.21 7.20
CA ALA A 240 14.38 -7.54 6.59
C ALA A 240 13.60 -7.49 5.26
N LEU A 241 12.70 -6.52 5.10
CA LEU A 241 11.91 -6.32 3.87
C LEU A 241 12.78 -5.92 2.65
N TRP A 242 13.97 -5.40 2.91
CA TRP A 242 14.94 -5.02 1.88
C TRP A 242 15.83 -6.18 1.45
N GLY A 243 15.88 -7.28 2.22
CA GLY A 243 16.78 -8.41 1.97
C GLY A 243 18.23 -7.95 1.76
N GLU A 244 18.84 -8.38 0.66
CA GLU A 244 20.21 -7.99 0.29
C GLU A 244 20.39 -6.48 0.04
N GLN A 245 19.30 -5.74 -0.26
CA GLN A 245 19.34 -4.30 -0.51
C GLN A 245 19.38 -3.48 0.78
N ARG A 246 19.33 -4.14 1.95
CA ARG A 246 19.26 -3.48 3.26
C ARG A 246 20.37 -2.46 3.47
N ALA A 247 21.63 -2.77 3.14
CA ALA A 247 22.75 -1.85 3.35
C ALA A 247 22.61 -0.56 2.51
N ALA A 248 22.08 -0.67 1.29
CA ALA A 248 21.81 0.48 0.45
C ALA A 248 20.66 1.33 1.02
N ALA A 249 19.58 0.68 1.45
CA ALA A 249 18.45 1.35 2.09
C ALA A 249 18.86 2.04 3.40
N GLU A 250 19.67 1.40 4.25
CA GLU A 250 20.18 2.03 5.48
C GLU A 250 20.99 3.28 5.15
N LYS A 251 21.86 3.25 4.14
CA LYS A 251 22.65 4.43 3.73
C LYS A 251 21.79 5.57 3.18
N GLU A 252 20.65 5.26 2.56
CA GLU A 252 19.76 6.25 1.97
C GLU A 252 18.84 6.91 3.01
N TRP A 253 18.36 6.12 3.98
CA TRP A 253 17.25 6.51 4.86
C TRP A 253 17.63 6.71 6.34
N ILE A 254 18.86 6.36 6.76
CA ILE A 254 19.40 6.56 8.12
C ILE A 254 20.63 7.46 8.07
#